data_AF-A0A511M9Y9-F1
#
_entry.id   AF-A0A511M9Y9-F1
#
_cell.length_a   1.000
_cell.length_b   1.000
_cell.length_c   1.000
_cell.angle_alpha   90.00
_cell.angle_beta   90.00
_cell.angle_gamma   90.00
#
_symmetry.space_group_name_H-M   'P 1'
#
loop_
_entity.id
_entity.type
_entity.pdbx_description
1 polymer ?
#
loop_
_entity_poly.entity_id
_entity_poly.type
_entity_poly.pdbx_seq_one_letter_code
_entity_poly.pdbx_strand_id
1 'polypeptide(L)'
;MDSPTPATTGPIVWRRHLTGERALIGLAVAILAYEIAAPEGQLISHAFDRLLERHRTATTFAVVYTAAHILNILPPRVDLYHAMGTTIGH
;
A
#
# COMPACT_ATOMS: atom_id res chain seq x y z
N MET A 1 -6.23 54.76 19.52
CA MET A 1 -5.00 53.97 19.26
C MET A 1 -5.41 52.54 19.55
N ASP A 2 -6.09 51.93 18.57
CA ASP A 2 -6.83 50.69 18.75
C ASP A 2 -5.88 49.52 18.51
N SER A 3 -5.65 48.73 19.55
CA SER A 3 -4.88 47.50 19.46
C SER A 3 -5.64 46.47 18.61
N PRO A 4 -5.01 45.83 17.61
CA PRO A 4 -5.70 44.81 16.82
C PRO A 4 -5.97 43.55 17.65
N THR A 5 -7.22 43.08 17.59
CA THR A 5 -7.70 41.84 18.20
C THR A 5 -6.92 40.63 17.65
N PRO A 6 -6.47 39.67 18.48
CA PRO A 6 -5.74 38.50 17.99
C PRO A 6 -6.66 37.63 17.13
N ALA A 7 -6.27 37.40 15.88
CA ALA A 7 -6.98 36.54 14.95
C ALA A 7 -7.06 35.11 15.51
N THR A 8 -8.28 34.63 15.72
CA THR A 8 -8.59 33.23 16.04
C THR A 8 -8.06 32.35 14.91
N THR A 9 -6.88 31.76 15.13
CA THR A 9 -6.33 30.74 14.25
C THR A 9 -7.13 29.47 14.52
N GLY A 10 -8.11 29.18 13.67
CA GLY A 10 -8.84 27.91 13.71
C GLY A 10 -7.85 26.73 13.63
N PRO A 11 -8.19 25.56 14.19
CA PRO A 11 -7.28 24.42 14.17
C PRO A 11 -6.93 24.04 12.72
N ILE A 12 -5.64 23.98 12.42
CA ILE A 12 -5.15 23.47 11.13
C ILE A 12 -5.50 21.98 11.07
N VAL A 13 -6.59 21.66 10.39
CA VAL A 13 -6.98 20.27 10.11
C VAL A 13 -6.06 19.75 9.01
N TRP A 14 -4.93 19.18 9.39
CA TRP A 14 -4.08 18.40 8.48
C TRP A 14 -4.87 17.16 8.04
N ARG A 15 -5.59 17.24 6.91
CA ARG A 15 -6.17 16.04 6.30
C ARG A 15 -5.01 15.14 5.87
N ARG A 16 -4.86 13.98 6.49
CA ARG A 16 -4.06 12.90 5.90
C ARG A 16 -4.75 12.48 4.60
N HIS A 17 -4.28 13.01 3.47
CA HIS A 17 -4.87 12.81 2.13
C HIS A 17 -4.55 11.44 1.51
N LEU A 18 -4.14 10.45 2.30
CA LEU A 18 -3.83 9.11 1.85
C LEU A 18 -5.11 8.29 1.84
N THR A 19 -5.75 8.20 0.67
CA THR A 19 -6.89 7.31 0.46
C THR A 19 -6.41 5.98 -0.14
N GLY A 20 -7.17 4.91 0.05
CA GLY A 20 -6.82 3.58 -0.47
C GLY A 20 -6.69 3.55 -2.00
N GLU A 21 -7.52 4.32 -2.71
CA GLU A 21 -7.46 4.45 -4.16
C GLU A 21 -6.13 5.04 -4.62
N ARG A 22 -5.66 6.09 -3.93
CA ARG A 22 -4.36 6.72 -4.24
C ARG A 22 -3.20 5.79 -3.94
N ALA A 23 -3.31 4.95 -2.91
CA ALA A 23 -2.31 3.93 -2.60
C ALA A 23 -2.22 2.86 -3.70
N LEU A 24 -3.36 2.36 -4.20
CA LEU A 24 -3.40 1.38 -5.29
C LEU A 24 -2.85 1.96 -6.60
N ILE A 25 -3.25 3.19 -6.95
CA ILE A 25 -2.71 3.89 -8.13
C ILE A 25 -1.20 4.07 -7.98
N GLY A 26 -0.73 4.52 -6.81
CA GLY A 26 0.70 4.68 -6.55
C GLY A 26 1.48 3.38 -6.69
N LEU A 27 0.94 2.27 -6.18
CA LEU A 27 1.53 0.93 -6.33
C LEU A 27 1.64 0.52 -7.80
N ALA A 28 0.56 0.68 -8.57
CA ALA A 28 0.55 0.34 -10.00
C ALA A 28 1.58 1.18 -10.80
N VAL A 29 1.65 2.49 -10.52
CA VAL A 29 2.63 3.39 -11.14
C VAL A 29 4.06 3.00 -10.77
N ALA A 30 4.32 2.64 -9.50
CA ALA A 30 5.64 2.22 -9.05
C ALA A 30 6.09 0.92 -9.74
N ILE A 31 5.20 -0.07 -9.85
CA ILE A 31 5.46 -1.32 -10.57
C ILE A 31 5.79 -1.02 -12.03
N LEU A 32 4.98 -0.20 -12.71
CA LEU A 32 5.19 0.15 -14.12
C LEU A 32 6.51 0.91 -14.33
N ALA A 33 6.80 1.89 -13.48
CA ALA A 33 8.04 2.66 -13.54
C ALA A 33 9.27 1.75 -13.38
N TYR A 34 9.20 0.77 -12.47
CA TYR A 34 10.26 -0.21 -12.30
C TYR A 34 10.41 -1.11 -13.54
N GLU A 35 9.32 -1.66 -14.06
CA GLU A 35 9.33 -2.51 -15.25
C GLU A 35 9.95 -1.81 -16.47
N ILE A 36 9.70 -0.51 -16.65
CA ILE A 36 10.28 0.30 -17.75
C ILE A 36 11.78 0.57 -17.52
N ALA A 37 12.19 0.80 -16.28
CA ALA A 37 13.57 1.17 -15.94
C ALA A 37 14.49 -0.04 -15.70
N ALA A 38 13.92 -1.23 -15.51
CA ALA A 38 14.67 -2.42 -15.13
C ALA A 38 15.56 -2.92 -16.29
N PRO A 39 16.81 -3.33 -16.00
CA PRO A 39 17.63 -4.05 -16.97
C PRO A 39 16.99 -5.36 -17.43
N GLU A 40 17.41 -5.87 -18.58
CA GLU A 40 17.02 -7.20 -19.05
C GLU A 40 17.25 -8.27 -17.97
N GLY A 41 16.27 -9.16 -17.78
CA GLY A 41 16.33 -10.20 -16.74
C GLY A 41 15.96 -9.74 -15.31
N GLN A 42 15.76 -8.44 -15.08
CA GLN A 42 15.42 -7.88 -13.77
C GLN A 42 13.99 -7.35 -13.65
N LEU A 43 13.12 -7.64 -14.62
CA LEU A 43 11.69 -7.37 -14.51
C LEU A 43 11.10 -8.01 -13.24
N ILE A 44 10.04 -7.41 -12.69
CA ILE A 44 9.35 -7.95 -11.51
C ILE A 44 8.78 -9.33 -11.85
N SER A 45 8.29 -9.51 -13.09
CA SER A 45 7.88 -10.81 -13.62
C SER A 45 8.99 -11.87 -13.52
N HIS A 46 10.21 -11.57 -13.97
CA HIS A 46 11.35 -12.49 -13.86
C HIS A 46 11.76 -12.77 -12.41
N ALA A 47 11.66 -11.78 -11.53
CA ALA A 47 11.88 -12.00 -10.10
C ALA A 47 10.83 -12.97 -9.53
N PHE A 48 9.56 -12.84 -9.95
CA PHE A 48 8.50 -13.77 -9.61
C PHE A 48 8.75 -15.17 -10.15
N ASP A 49 9.25 -15.33 -11.38
CA ASP A 49 9.62 -16.63 -11.94
C ASP A 49 10.66 -17.33 -11.06
N ARG A 50 11.76 -16.65 -10.72
CA ARG A 50 12.80 -17.20 -9.81
C ARG A 50 12.25 -17.54 -8.43
N LEU A 51 11.34 -16.73 -7.90
CA LEU A 51 10.69 -17.00 -6.62
C LEU A 51 9.77 -18.22 -6.69
N LEU A 52 9.01 -18.38 -7.77
CA LEU A 52 8.15 -19.53 -8.00
C LEU A 52 8.96 -20.81 -8.24
N GLU A 53 10.11 -20.73 -8.89
CA GLU A 53 11.04 -21.85 -9.04
C GLU A 53 11.60 -22.31 -7.69
N ARG A 54 12.02 -21.36 -6.84
CA ARG A 54 12.66 -21.67 -5.55
C ARG A 54 11.66 -22.01 -4.44
N HIS A 55 10.52 -21.33 -4.41
CA HIS A 55 9.58 -21.33 -3.28
C HIS A 55 8.11 -21.32 -3.73
N ARG A 56 7.76 -22.09 -4.77
CA ARG A 56 6.41 -22.17 -5.38
C ARG A 56 5.26 -21.99 -4.39
N THR A 57 5.16 -22.86 -3.37
CA THR A 57 4.04 -22.84 -2.43
C THR A 57 3.97 -21.54 -1.62
N ALA A 58 5.11 -21.06 -1.11
CA ALA A 58 5.14 -19.84 -0.31
C ALA A 58 4.84 -18.60 -1.16
N THR A 59 5.40 -18.53 -2.37
CA THR A 59 5.14 -17.43 -3.30
C THR A 59 3.70 -17.41 -3.78
N THR A 60 3.13 -18.55 -4.17
CA THR A 60 1.71 -18.65 -4.54
C THR A 60 0.82 -18.26 -3.36
N PHE A 61 1.11 -18.75 -2.15
CA PHE A 61 0.34 -18.39 -0.96
C PHE A 61 0.39 -16.89 -0.71
N ALA A 62 1.56 -16.26 -0.75
CA ALA A 62 1.71 -14.82 -0.53
C ALA A 62 0.89 -14.00 -1.55
N VAL A 63 0.92 -14.38 -2.83
CA VAL A 63 0.15 -13.69 -3.89
C VAL A 63 -1.35 -13.86 -3.68
N VAL A 64 -1.82 -15.11 -3.51
CA VAL A 64 -3.24 -15.40 -3.35
C VAL A 64 -3.78 -14.75 -2.08
N TYR A 65 -3.02 -14.80 -0.98
CA TYR A 65 -3.39 -14.17 0.28
C TYR A 65 -3.49 -12.65 0.14
N THR A 66 -2.50 -12.01 -0.49
CA THR A 66 -2.52 -10.55 -0.74
C THR A 66 -3.68 -10.15 -1.65
N ALA A 67 -3.96 -10.91 -2.71
CA ALA A 67 -5.09 -10.66 -3.59
C ALA A 67 -6.42 -10.83 -2.83
N ALA A 68 -6.56 -11.88 -2.02
CA ALA A 68 -7.74 -12.13 -1.21
C ALA A 68 -7.97 -11.01 -0.17
N HIS A 69 -6.90 -10.47 0.41
CA HIS A 69 -6.96 -9.28 1.27
C HIS A 69 -7.50 -8.06 0.50
N ILE A 70 -6.90 -7.72 -0.64
CA ILE A 70 -7.31 -6.55 -1.43
C ILE A 70 -8.78 -6.66 -1.89
N LEU A 71 -9.22 -7.87 -2.21
CA LEU A 71 -10.59 -8.17 -2.60
C LEU A 71 -11.56 -8.28 -1.41
N ASN A 72 -11.09 -8.10 -0.17
CA ASN A 72 -11.86 -8.27 1.07
C ASN A 72 -12.54 -9.65 1.19
N ILE A 73 -11.93 -10.70 0.63
CA ILE A 73 -12.43 -12.07 0.71
C ILE A 73 -12.08 -12.67 2.09
N LEU A 74 -10.98 -12.23 2.69
CA LEU A 74 -10.51 -12.74 3.98
C LEU A 74 -11.35 -12.19 5.14
N PRO A 75 -11.85 -13.06 6.05
CA PRO A 75 -12.47 -12.57 7.28
C PRO A 75 -11.45 -11.79 8.13
N PRO A 76 -11.88 -10.75 8.88
CA PRO A 76 -10.96 -9.88 9.65
C PRO A 76 -10.03 -10.60 10.63
N ARG A 77 -10.42 -11.79 11.10
CA ARG A 77 -9.61 -12.60 12.04
C ARG A 77 -8.37 -13.24 11.40
N VAL A 78 -8.40 -13.46 10.08
CA VAL A 78 -7.29 -14.07 9.32
C VAL A 78 -6.59 -13.07 8.43
N ASP A 79 -7.13 -11.86 8.31
CA ASP A 79 -6.54 -10.76 7.55
C ASP A 79 -5.55 -9.97 8.42
N LEU A 80 -4.27 -10.35 8.31
CA LEU A 80 -3.18 -9.69 9.02
C LEU A 80 -2.98 -8.25 8.56
N TYR A 81 -3.24 -7.94 7.28
CA TYR A 81 -3.13 -6.57 6.78
C TYR A 81 -4.17 -5.66 7.42
N HIS A 82 -5.40 -6.15 7.56
CA HIS A 82 -6.46 -5.43 8.27
C HIS A 82 -6.09 -5.24 9.74
N ALA A 83 -5.65 -6.30 10.42
CA ALA A 83 -5.26 -6.24 11.82
C ALA A 83 -4.11 -5.25 12.08
N MET A 84 -3.09 -5.21 11.21
CA MET A 84 -1.97 -4.26 11.33
C MET A 84 -2.40 -2.83 11.05
N GLY A 85 -3.24 -2.59 10.04
CA GLY A 85 -3.75 -1.27 9.71
C GLY A 85 -4.58 -0.64 10.82
N THR A 86 -5.42 -1.43 11.49
CA THR A 86 -6.23 -0.95 12.62
C THR A 86 -5.43 -0.81 13.92
N THR A 87 -4.38 -1.61 14.13
CA THR A 87 -3.61 -1.58 15.38
C THR A 87 -2.52 -0.49 15.39
N ILE A 88 -1.95 -0.15 14.23
CA ILE A 88 -0.86 0.85 14.11
C ILE A 88 -1.42 2.24 13.69
N GLY A 89 -2.63 2.29 13.14
CA GLY A 89 -3.27 3.52 12.64
C GLY A 89 -4.11 4.31 13.66
N HIS A 90 -4.26 3.83 14.89
CA HIS A 90 -4.91 4.51 16.02
C HIS A 90 -3.87 5.10 16.99
#